data_AF-A0A6C7ECV9-F1
#
_entry.id   AF-A0A6C7ECV9-F1
#
_cell.length_a   1.000
_cell.length_b   1.000
_cell.length_c   1.000
_cell.angle_alpha   90.00
_cell.angle_beta   90.00
_cell.angle_gamma   90.00
#
_symmetry.space_group_name_H-M   'P 1'
#
loop_
_entity.id
_entity.type
_entity.pdbx_description
1 polymer ?
#
loop_
_entity_poly.entity_id
_entity_poly.type
_entity_poly.pdbx_seq_one_letter_code
_entity_poly.pdbx_strand_id
1 'polypeptide(L)' 'MRVGHRPTTVVEMKFHDITMTSITGDQVTFDDYKGKLVLVVNVASA' A
#
# COMPACT_ATOMS: atom_id res chain seq x y z
N MET A 1 -25.61 -23.88 -8.14
CA MET A 1 -24.76 -22.88 -8.83
C MET A 1 -23.50 -22.71 -8.00
N ARG A 2 -22.35 -23.26 -8.44
CA ARG A 2 -21.06 -23.13 -7.72
C ARG A 2 -20.28 -21.99 -8.36
N VAL A 3 -19.97 -20.95 -7.59
CA VAL A 3 -19.11 -19.84 -8.05
C VAL A 3 -17.68 -20.41 -8.21
N GLY A 4 -17.17 -20.46 -9.44
CA GLY A 4 -15.80 -20.87 -9.70
C GLY A 4 -14.83 -19.83 -9.17
N HIS A 5 -14.08 -20.17 -8.12
CA HIS A 5 -13.03 -19.31 -7.57
C HIS A 5 -11.85 -19.33 -8.56
N ARG A 6 -11.65 -18.25 -9.32
CA ARG A 6 -10.44 -18.09 -10.14
C ARG A 6 -9.27 -17.85 -9.17
N PRO A 7 -8.15 -18.57 -9.28
CA PRO A 7 -6.98 -18.26 -8.49
C PRO A 7 -6.48 -16.87 -8.87
N THR A 8 -6.50 -15.93 -7.94
CA THR A 8 -5.84 -14.63 -8.08
C THR A 8 -4.36 -14.84 -7.81
N THR A 9 -3.50 -14.52 -8.78
CA THR A 9 -2.05 -14.48 -8.54
C THR A 9 -1.76 -13.40 -7.52
N VAL A 10 -1.26 -13.79 -6.34
CA VAL A 10 -0.77 -12.86 -5.33
C VAL A 10 0.67 -12.51 -5.69
N VAL A 11 0.91 -11.26 -6.07
CA VAL A 11 2.27 -10.72 -6.25
C VAL A 11 2.72 -10.16 -4.91
N GLU A 12 3.85 -10.65 -4.40
CA GLU A 12 4.46 -10.08 -3.20
C GLU A 12 5.01 -8.68 -3.52
N MET A 13 4.51 -7.66 -2.85
CA MET A 13 5.00 -6.29 -2.95
C MET A 13 5.71 -5.92 -1.65
N LYS A 14 6.88 -5.28 -1.76
CA LYS A 14 7.59 -4.77 -0.59
C LYS A 14 7.07 -3.39 -0.22
N PHE A 15 7.15 -3.05 1.06
CA PHE A 15 6.76 -1.75 1.57
C PHE A 15 7.40 -0.58 0.81
N HIS A 16 8.68 -0.68 0.45
CA HIS A 16 9.41 0.38 -0.24
C HIS A 16 9.12 0.50 -1.74
N ASP A 17 8.36 -0.43 -2.33
CA ASP A 17 7.95 -0.36 -3.74
C ASP A 17 6.65 0.44 -3.93
N ILE A 18 6.09 0.97 -2.84
CA ILE A 18 4.80 1.66 -2.81
C ILE A 18 5.00 3.15 -3.11
N THR A 19 4.22 3.67 -4.06
CA THR A 19 4.07 5.10 -4.32
C THR A 19 2.62 5.50 -4.08
N MET A 20 2.40 6.62 -3.41
CA MET A 20 1.08 7.11 -3.04
C MET A 20 1.00 8.64 -3.19
N THR A 21 -0.20 9.14 -3.48
CA THR A 21 -0.49 10.57 -3.45
C THR A 21 -0.70 11.04 -2.01
N SER A 22 -0.01 12.12 -1.61
CA SER A 22 -0.19 12.77 -0.32
C SER A 22 -1.52 13.53 -0.24
N ILE A 23 -1.86 14.00 0.96
CA ILE A 23 -3.03 14.87 1.17
C ILE A 23 -2.92 16.22 0.42
N THR A 24 -1.70 16.68 0.11
CA THR A 24 -1.45 17.91 -0.66
C THR A 24 -1.47 17.68 -2.17
N GLY A 25 -1.59 16.42 -2.62
CA GLY A 25 -1.61 16.06 -4.04
C GLY A 25 -0.25 15.66 -4.61
N ASP A 26 0.81 15.67 -3.81
CA ASP A 26 2.16 15.32 -4.25
C ASP A 26 2.36 13.80 -4.30
N GLN A 27 3.23 13.32 -5.20
CA GLN A 27 3.64 11.91 -5.19
C GLN A 27 4.69 11.66 -4.10
N VAL A 28 4.45 10.65 -3.27
CA VAL A 28 5.36 10.22 -2.20
C VAL A 28 5.72 8.76 -2.42
N THR A 29 7.01 8.45 -2.38
CA THR A 29 7.51 7.07 -2.43
C THR A 29 7.81 6.58 -1.01
N PHE A 30 7.49 5.32 -0.74
CA PHE A 30 7.78 4.71 0.55
C PHE A 30 9.26 4.29 0.67
N ASP A 31 10.02 4.41 -0.42
CA ASP A 31 11.47 4.24 -0.43
C ASP A 31 12.19 5.24 0.50
N ASP A 32 11.63 6.44 0.67
CA ASP A 32 12.17 7.52 1.51
C ASP A 32 12.24 7.17 3.02
N TYR A 33 11.57 6.07 3.41
CA TYR A 33 11.56 5.55 4.77
C TYR A 33 12.53 4.38 4.99
N LYS A 34 13.40 4.04 4.04
CA LYS A 34 14.46 3.03 4.23
C LYS A 34 15.28 3.30 5.49
N GLY A 35 15.53 2.25 6.28
CA GLY A 35 16.29 2.30 7.52
C GLY A 35 15.55 2.94 8.71
N LYS A 36 14.26 3.28 8.55
CA LYS A 36 13.41 3.82 9.61
C LYS A 36 12.34 2.81 10.01
N LEU A 37 11.96 2.81 11.28
CA LEU A 37 10.76 2.10 11.75
C LEU A 37 9.52 2.93 11.37
N VAL A 38 8.55 2.31 10.70
CA VAL A 38 7.34 2.99 10.20
C VAL A 38 6.08 2.36 10.80
N LEU A 39 5.14 3.20 11.23
CA LEU A 39 3.80 2.80 11.65
C LEU A 39 2.79 3.30 10.61
N VAL A 40 2.08 2.37 9.96
CA VAL A 40 1.01 2.68 9.00
C VAL A 40 -0.33 2.62 9.73
N VAL A 41 -1.08 3.72 9.71
CA VAL A 41 -2.39 3.84 10.37
C VAL A 41 -3.44 4.20 9.33
N ASN A 42 -4.50 3.39 9.25
CA ASN A 42 -5.70 3.78 8.53
C ASN A 42 -6.52 4.73 9.41
N VAL A 43 -6.75 5.95 8.93
CA VAL A 43 -7.51 6.99 9.64
C VAL A 43 -8.81 7.26 8.88
N ALA A 44 -9.91 7.43 9.62
CA ALA A 44 -11.18 7.94 9.09
C ALA A 44 -11.54 9.24 9.81
N SER A 45 -12.13 10.20 9.09
CA SER A 45 -12.73 11.39 9.69
C SER A 45 -14.16 11.09 10.14
N ALA A 46 -14.60 11.72 11.23
CA ALA A 46 -15.98 11.66 11.71
C ALA A 46 -16.93 12.50 10.84
#